data_AF-A0A9W9ZEB7-F1
#
_entry.id   AF-A0A9W9ZEB7-F1
#
_cell.length_a   1.000
_cell.length_b   1.000
_cell.length_c   1.000
_cell.angle_alpha   90.00
_cell.angle_beta   90.00
_cell.angle_gamma   90.00
#
_symmetry.space_group_name_H-M   'P 1'
#
loop_
_entity.id
_entity.type
_entity.pdbx_description
1 polymer ?
#
loop_
_entity_poly.entity_id
_entity_poly.type
_entity_poly.pdbx_seq_one_letter_code
_entity_poly.pdbx_strand_id
1 'polypeptide(L)'
;MWLEVRSTNKDAEVIANHFLDCVRQMKGTSSIVRADPGTENVKVEVIQQFFRANGRDSFAGEKSFMYGKSTANQRIEAWWSFLRHSDMDWWIKYFKDLRDSGDFKDYDPVHMECVRFCFMRVIQAELDRVAQHWNLHRIRSQHNVESPSGRPDTLFFLPELKGSSSYLHQSN
;
A
#
# COMPACT_ATOMS: atom_id res chain seq x y z
N MET A 1 -6.31 2.78 2.93
CA MET A 1 -4.99 2.90 2.25
C MET A 1 -3.92 3.13 3.29
N TRP A 2 -2.75 2.53 3.08
CA TRP A 2 -1.59 2.61 3.95
C TRP A 2 -0.38 3.03 3.12
N LEU A 3 0.41 3.99 3.62
CA LEU A 3 1.58 4.55 2.95
C LEU A 3 2.72 4.63 3.95
N GLU A 4 3.87 4.08 3.58
CA GLU A 4 5.00 3.92 4.49
C GLU A 4 6.32 4.28 3.81
N VAL A 5 7.12 5.10 4.48
CA VAL A 5 8.48 5.46 4.05
C VAL A 5 9.46 4.41 4.58
N ARG A 6 10.31 3.85 3.71
CA ARG A 6 11.37 2.92 4.10
C ARG A 6 12.66 3.19 3.34
N SER A 7 13.76 2.66 3.86
CA SER A 7 15.09 2.75 3.27
C SER A 7 15.30 1.79 2.09
N THR A 8 14.46 0.77 1.95
CA THR A 8 14.48 -0.23 0.86
C THR A 8 13.05 -0.64 0.48
N ASN A 9 12.85 -0.92 -0.81
CA ASN A 9 11.59 -1.43 -1.38
C ASN A 9 11.74 -2.82 -2.02
N LYS A 10 12.89 -3.49 -1.88
CA LYS A 10 13.17 -4.79 -2.53
C LYS A 10 13.31 -5.96 -1.56
N ASP A 11 13.21 -5.68 -0.26
CA ASP A 11 13.37 -6.70 0.77
C ASP A 11 12.02 -7.36 1.09
N ALA A 12 11.91 -8.66 0.79
CA ALA A 12 10.71 -9.45 1.06
C ALA A 12 10.31 -9.43 2.54
N GLU A 13 11.27 -9.32 3.47
CA GLU A 13 10.99 -9.21 4.90
C GLU A 13 10.29 -7.92 5.27
N VAL A 14 10.75 -6.81 4.68
CA VAL A 14 10.16 -5.49 4.92
C VAL A 14 8.72 -5.48 4.42
N ILE A 15 8.46 -5.99 3.21
CA ILE A 15 7.10 -6.07 2.67
C ILE A 15 6.20 -7.00 3.51
N ALA A 16 6.72 -8.14 3.94
CA ALA A 16 5.98 -9.05 4.81
C ALA A 16 5.60 -8.40 6.15
N ASN A 17 6.51 -7.63 6.75
CA ASN A 17 6.23 -6.91 7.99
C ASN A 17 5.12 -5.87 7.81
N HIS A 18 5.13 -5.12 6.70
CA HIS A 18 4.03 -4.20 6.38
C HIS A 18 2.69 -4.91 6.22
N PHE A 19 2.69 -6.05 5.55
CA PHE A 19 1.49 -6.86 5.40
C PHE A 19 0.98 -7.34 6.77
N LEU A 20 1.86 -7.85 7.64
CA LEU A 20 1.51 -8.30 8.99
C LEU A 20 1.00 -7.17 9.89
N ASP A 21 1.62 -5.99 9.82
CA ASP A 21 1.18 -4.82 10.57
C ASP A 21 -0.22 -4.38 10.12
N CYS A 22 -0.50 -4.43 8.81
CA CYS A 22 -1.85 -4.20 8.28
C CYS A 22 -2.84 -5.25 8.81
N VAL A 23 -2.52 -6.55 8.73
CA VAL A 23 -3.39 -7.62 9.26
C VAL A 23 -3.67 -7.42 10.76
N ARG A 24 -2.64 -7.04 11.54
CA ARG A 24 -2.77 -6.77 12.98
C ARG A 24 -3.66 -5.57 13.25
N GLN A 25 -3.47 -4.46 12.52
CA GLN A 25 -4.28 -3.25 12.67
C GLN A 25 -5.74 -3.52 12.31
N MET A 26 -5.97 -4.30 11.26
CA MET A 26 -7.31 -4.63 10.79
C MET A 26 -7.97 -5.76 11.56
N LYS A 27 -7.22 -6.50 12.38
CA LYS A 27 -7.66 -7.71 13.08
C LYS A 27 -8.22 -8.76 12.11
N GLY A 28 -7.59 -8.89 10.95
CA GLY A 28 -7.99 -9.81 9.89
C GLY A 28 -7.28 -9.58 8.57
N THR A 29 -7.54 -10.45 7.60
CA THR A 29 -6.95 -10.40 6.26
C THR A 29 -8.02 -10.37 5.15
N SER A 30 -7.62 -10.02 3.93
CA SER A 30 -8.51 -10.01 2.75
C SER A 30 -8.82 -11.42 2.25
N SER A 31 -9.89 -11.56 1.46
CA SER A 31 -10.20 -12.82 0.75
C SER A 31 -9.09 -13.22 -0.21
N ILE A 32 -8.56 -12.25 -0.95
CA ILE A 32 -7.51 -12.41 -1.95
C ILE A 32 -6.50 -11.28 -1.79
N VAL A 33 -5.20 -11.60 -1.83
CA VAL A 33 -4.12 -10.63 -2.06
C VAL A 33 -3.64 -10.81 -3.50
N ARG A 34 -3.49 -9.70 -4.20
CA ARG A 34 -2.95 -9.68 -5.55
C ARG A 34 -1.66 -8.88 -5.57
N ALA A 35 -0.64 -9.45 -6.19
CA ALA A 35 0.65 -8.80 -6.39
C ALA A 35 1.15 -8.97 -7.82
N ASP A 36 2.13 -8.17 -8.22
CA ASP A 36 2.92 -8.42 -9.41
C ASP A 36 3.95 -9.54 -9.17
N PRO A 37 4.44 -10.19 -10.24
CA PRO A 37 5.47 -11.23 -10.12
C PRO A 37 6.77 -10.56 -9.65
N GLY A 38 7.11 -10.79 -8.40
CA GLY A 38 8.29 -10.21 -7.75
C GLY A 38 8.73 -11.08 -6.57
N THR A 39 10.03 -11.20 -6.38
CA THR A 39 10.61 -11.99 -5.28
C THR A 39 10.29 -11.41 -3.91
N GLU A 40 9.99 -10.11 -3.86
CA GLU A 40 9.63 -9.36 -2.68
C GLU A 40 8.24 -9.75 -2.12
N ASN A 41 7.35 -10.31 -2.95
CA ASN A 41 6.00 -10.69 -2.55
C ASN A 41 5.87 -12.15 -2.07
N VAL A 42 6.93 -12.96 -2.23
CA VAL A 42 6.90 -14.41 -1.93
C VAL A 42 6.55 -14.67 -0.46
N LYS A 43 7.04 -13.85 0.48
CA LYS A 43 6.68 -13.98 1.90
C LYS A 43 5.22 -13.62 2.15
N VAL A 44 4.68 -12.61 1.46
CA VAL A 44 3.26 -12.21 1.59
C VAL A 44 2.33 -13.31 1.10
N GLU A 45 2.68 -13.98 0.00
CA GLU A 45 1.94 -15.13 -0.52
C GLU A 45 1.78 -16.22 0.54
N VAL A 46 2.89 -16.67 1.13
CA VAL A 46 2.87 -17.73 2.15
C VAL A 46 2.07 -17.32 3.38
N ILE A 47 2.27 -16.09 3.87
CA ILE A 47 1.53 -15.58 5.05
C ILE A 47 0.03 -15.49 4.77
N GLN A 48 -0.36 -15.00 3.59
CA GLN A 48 -1.76 -14.87 3.21
C GLN A 48 -2.44 -16.25 3.12
N GLN A 49 -1.79 -17.20 2.46
CA GLN A 49 -2.27 -18.58 2.35
C GLN A 49 -2.40 -19.24 3.72
N PHE A 50 -1.47 -18.98 4.64
CA PHE A 50 -1.52 -19.46 6.02
C PHE A 50 -2.73 -18.90 6.79
N PHE A 51 -2.94 -17.57 6.76
CA PHE A 51 -4.10 -16.97 7.42
C PHE A 51 -5.44 -17.46 6.85
N ARG A 52 -5.44 -17.90 5.60
CA ARG A 52 -6.63 -18.37 4.89
C ARG A 52 -6.73 -19.89 4.77
N ALA A 53 -5.84 -20.66 5.42
CA ALA A 53 -5.76 -22.11 5.29
C ALA A 53 -7.05 -22.84 5.70
N ASN A 54 -7.73 -22.34 6.74
CA ASN A 54 -8.99 -22.89 7.24
C ASN A 54 -10.25 -22.20 6.69
N GLY A 55 -10.09 -21.32 5.68
CA GLY A 55 -11.21 -20.66 5.02
C GLY A 55 -12.13 -21.65 4.31
N ARG A 56 -13.44 -21.37 4.28
CA ARG A 56 -14.45 -22.25 3.68
C ARG A 56 -14.97 -21.78 2.32
N ASP A 57 -14.54 -20.61 1.87
CA ASP A 57 -14.92 -20.05 0.57
C ASP A 57 -13.98 -20.50 -0.56
N SER A 58 -14.37 -20.22 -1.81
CA SER A 58 -13.65 -20.66 -3.01
C SER A 58 -12.24 -20.08 -3.18
N PHE A 59 -11.90 -19.04 -2.42
CA PHE A 59 -10.61 -18.35 -2.45
C PHE A 59 -9.77 -18.65 -1.20
N ALA A 60 -10.09 -19.68 -0.43
CA ALA A 60 -9.30 -20.07 0.74
C ALA A 60 -7.97 -20.76 0.37
N GLY A 61 -7.07 -20.86 1.34
CA GLY A 61 -5.76 -21.51 1.20
C GLY A 61 -4.93 -20.92 0.07
N GLU A 62 -4.38 -21.78 -0.79
CA GLU A 62 -3.52 -21.39 -1.93
C GLU A 62 -4.17 -20.37 -2.87
N LYS A 63 -5.52 -20.39 -3.01
CA LYS A 63 -6.27 -19.49 -3.89
C LYS A 63 -6.49 -18.09 -3.31
N SER A 64 -6.04 -17.85 -2.08
CA SER A 64 -6.13 -16.55 -1.40
C SER A 64 -5.03 -15.57 -1.82
N PHE A 65 -4.12 -16.00 -2.69
CA PHE A 65 -3.10 -15.15 -3.29
C PHE A 65 -3.08 -15.34 -4.81
N MET A 66 -2.84 -14.27 -5.56
CA MET A 66 -2.71 -14.36 -7.01
C MET A 66 -1.67 -13.39 -7.57
N TYR A 67 -0.86 -13.87 -8.51
CA TYR A 67 -0.02 -13.01 -9.34
C TYR A 67 -0.82 -12.43 -10.51
N GLY A 68 -0.74 -11.11 -10.68
CA GLY A 68 -1.35 -10.39 -11.80
C GLY A 68 -0.29 -9.89 -12.78
N LYS A 69 -0.64 -9.81 -14.07
CA LYS A 69 0.20 -9.12 -15.05
C LYS A 69 0.33 -7.64 -14.71
N SER A 70 1.52 -7.04 -14.90
CA SER A 70 1.75 -5.61 -14.67
C SER A 70 0.81 -4.71 -15.47
N THR A 71 0.36 -5.16 -16.65
CA THR A 71 -0.65 -4.44 -17.46
C THR A 71 -1.99 -4.26 -16.77
N ALA A 72 -2.29 -5.06 -15.75
CA ALA A 72 -3.52 -4.97 -14.97
C ALA A 72 -3.35 -4.25 -13.62
N ASN A 73 -2.15 -3.73 -13.31
CA ASN A 73 -1.89 -2.87 -12.16
C ASN A 73 -2.25 -1.39 -12.41
N GLN A 74 -3.03 -1.09 -13.45
CA GLN A 74 -3.37 0.28 -13.86
C GLN A 74 -3.92 1.15 -12.73
N ARG A 75 -4.76 0.58 -11.84
CA ARG A 75 -5.38 1.34 -10.75
C ARG A 75 -4.33 1.83 -9.74
N ILE A 76 -3.39 0.97 -9.36
CA ILE A 76 -2.35 1.34 -8.39
C ILE A 76 -1.30 2.24 -9.03
N GLU A 77 -0.92 1.99 -10.29
CA GLU A 77 0.00 2.86 -11.04
C GLU A 77 -0.58 4.26 -11.28
N ALA A 78 -1.87 4.36 -11.64
CA ALA A 78 -2.55 5.64 -11.76
C ALA A 78 -2.58 6.39 -10.42
N TRP A 79 -2.75 5.66 -9.32
CA TRP A 79 -2.72 6.25 -7.99
C TRP A 79 -1.31 6.74 -7.60
N TRP A 80 -0.25 5.99 -7.90
CA TRP A 80 1.13 6.43 -7.70
C TRP A 80 1.47 7.67 -8.52
N SER A 81 0.97 7.75 -9.76
CA SER A 81 1.09 8.94 -10.59
C SER A 81 0.41 10.15 -9.94
N PHE A 82 -0.81 9.98 -9.42
CA PHE A 82 -1.51 11.01 -8.66
C PHE A 82 -0.68 11.50 -7.46
N LEU A 83 -0.25 10.59 -6.58
CA LEU A 83 0.57 10.91 -5.40
C LEU A 83 1.83 11.69 -5.78
N ARG A 84 2.48 11.25 -6.86
CA ARG A 84 3.69 11.91 -7.36
C ARG A 84 3.42 13.37 -7.71
N HIS A 85 2.34 13.63 -8.45
CA HIS A 85 1.99 14.97 -8.89
C HIS A 85 1.40 15.86 -7.79
N SER A 86 0.72 15.28 -6.80
CA SER A 86 0.07 16.05 -5.74
C SER A 86 1.02 16.41 -4.60
N ASP A 87 1.81 15.45 -4.11
CA ASP A 87 2.49 15.60 -2.82
C ASP A 87 4.00 15.34 -2.87
N MET A 88 4.49 14.50 -3.80
CA MET A 88 5.90 14.06 -3.78
C MET A 88 6.83 14.81 -4.75
N ASP A 89 6.31 15.55 -5.73
CA ASP A 89 7.15 16.22 -6.75
C ASP A 89 8.10 17.23 -6.12
N TRP A 90 7.66 17.94 -5.08
CA TRP A 90 8.49 18.87 -4.34
C TRP A 90 9.69 18.17 -3.66
N TRP A 91 9.46 17.06 -2.95
CA TRP A 91 10.54 16.30 -2.30
C TRP A 91 11.53 15.74 -3.32
N ILE A 92 11.02 15.21 -4.43
CA ILE A 92 11.86 14.68 -5.52
C ILE A 92 12.75 15.80 -6.07
N LYS A 93 12.19 16.99 -6.30
CA LYS A 93 12.96 18.14 -6.77
C LYS A 93 13.97 18.60 -5.72
N TYR A 94 13.56 18.71 -4.47
CA TYR A 94 14.44 19.12 -3.37
C TYR A 94 15.67 18.22 -3.23
N PHE A 95 15.51 16.89 -3.23
CA PHE A 95 16.65 15.97 -3.15
C PHE A 95 17.51 15.96 -4.41
N LYS A 96 16.93 16.20 -5.59
CA LYS A 96 17.71 16.41 -6.82
C LYS A 96 18.54 17.68 -6.75
N ASP A 97 17.96 18.79 -6.28
CA ASP A 97 18.66 20.06 -6.14
C ASP A 97 19.81 19.94 -5.11
N LEU A 98 19.61 19.22 -4.00
CA LEU A 98 20.67 18.90 -3.04
C LEU A 98 21.80 18.07 -3.65
N ARG A 99 21.46 17.11 -4.52
CA ARG A 99 22.47 16.30 -5.22
C ARG A 99 23.24 17.14 -6.24
N ASP A 100 22.52 17.91 -7.04
CA ASP A 100 23.07 18.65 -8.17
C ASP A 100 23.91 19.86 -7.69
N SER A 101 23.64 20.40 -6.49
CA SER A 101 24.48 21.39 -5.81
C SER A 101 25.73 20.82 -5.12
N GLY A 102 25.81 19.49 -4.96
CA GLY A 102 26.92 18.81 -4.29
C GLY A 102 26.78 18.69 -2.77
N ASP A 103 25.69 19.19 -2.19
CA ASP A 103 25.39 19.12 -0.75
C ASP A 103 25.01 17.69 -0.32
N PHE A 104 24.49 16.89 -1.26
CA PHE A 104 24.13 15.49 -1.04
C PHE A 104 24.82 14.56 -2.05
N LYS A 105 25.46 13.50 -1.53
CA LYS A 105 26.11 12.46 -2.33
C LYS A 105 25.36 11.16 -2.10
N ASP A 106 24.62 10.71 -3.10
CA ASP A 106 23.79 9.49 -3.03
C ASP A 106 24.61 8.18 -2.95
N TYR A 107 25.90 8.25 -3.29
CA TYR A 107 26.85 7.16 -3.10
C TYR A 107 27.55 7.17 -1.72
N ASP A 108 27.40 8.24 -0.92
CA ASP A 108 27.99 8.32 0.42
C ASP A 108 26.99 7.79 1.46
N PRO A 109 27.31 6.67 2.15
CA PRO A 109 26.41 6.08 3.14
C PRO A 109 26.06 7.02 4.30
N VAL A 110 26.99 7.90 4.71
CA VAL A 110 26.75 8.85 5.80
C VAL A 110 25.73 9.90 5.36
N HIS A 111 25.91 10.46 4.15
CA HIS A 111 24.94 11.42 3.60
C HIS A 111 23.56 10.78 3.41
N MET A 112 23.49 9.53 2.94
CA MET A 112 22.24 8.77 2.82
C MET A 112 21.54 8.61 4.17
N GLU A 113 22.26 8.21 5.22
CA GLU A 113 21.68 8.08 6.56
C GLU A 113 21.30 9.43 7.17
N CYS A 114 22.06 10.51 6.93
CA CYS A 114 21.69 11.85 7.36
C CYS A 114 20.37 12.31 6.74
N VAL A 115 20.22 12.15 5.42
CA VAL A 115 18.97 12.49 4.72
C VAL A 115 17.80 11.66 5.26
N ARG A 116 18.01 10.35 5.44
CA ARG A 116 16.99 9.46 6.01
C ARG A 116 16.57 9.92 7.41
N PHE A 117 17.53 10.15 8.29
CA PHE A 117 17.30 10.59 9.66
C PHE A 117 16.55 11.92 9.72
N CYS A 118 16.94 12.90 8.90
CA CYS A 118 16.35 14.24 8.90
C CYS A 118 14.93 14.25 8.32
N PHE A 119 14.68 13.52 7.22
CA PHE A 119 13.48 13.73 6.41
C PHE A 119 12.49 12.57 6.42
N MET A 120 12.86 11.33 6.75
CA MET A 120 11.92 10.20 6.69
C MET A 120 10.69 10.41 7.57
N ARG A 121 10.86 10.95 8.78
CA ARG A 121 9.73 11.22 9.68
C ARG A 121 8.82 12.33 9.14
N VAL A 122 9.38 13.34 8.48
CA VAL A 122 8.63 14.44 7.89
C VAL A 122 7.81 13.91 6.71
N ILE A 123 8.45 13.15 5.81
CA ILE A 123 7.79 12.53 4.66
C ILE A 123 6.71 11.55 5.13
N GLN A 124 6.96 10.74 6.16
CA GLN A 124 5.95 9.84 6.72
C GLN A 124 4.71 10.61 7.21
N ALA A 125 4.91 11.70 7.97
CA ALA A 125 3.79 12.51 8.45
C ALA A 125 2.98 13.14 7.30
N GLU A 126 3.62 13.47 6.18
CA GLU A 126 2.91 13.92 4.98
C GLU A 126 2.14 12.78 4.30
N LEU A 127 2.76 11.61 4.13
CA LEU A 127 2.08 10.43 3.60
C LEU A 127 0.88 10.02 4.46
N ASP A 128 0.96 10.13 5.78
CA ASP A 128 -0.15 9.86 6.70
C ASP A 128 -1.33 10.80 6.43
N ARG A 129 -1.06 12.09 6.17
CA ARG A 129 -2.09 13.07 5.80
C ARG A 129 -2.70 12.76 4.45
N VAL A 130 -1.88 12.37 3.46
CA VAL A 130 -2.36 11.97 2.14
C VAL A 130 -3.25 10.73 2.25
N ALA A 131 -2.83 9.72 3.02
CA ALA A 131 -3.61 8.51 3.26
C ALA A 131 -4.94 8.85 3.95
N GLN A 132 -4.93 9.71 4.97
CA GLN A 132 -6.16 10.16 5.63
C GLN A 132 -7.09 10.89 4.66
N HIS A 133 -6.58 11.83 3.88
CA HIS A 133 -7.38 12.57 2.90
C HIS A 133 -7.97 11.61 1.85
N TRP A 134 -7.15 10.68 1.34
CA TRP A 134 -7.57 9.66 0.41
C TRP A 134 -8.61 8.70 1.01
N ASN A 135 -8.50 8.34 2.27
CA ASN A 135 -9.45 7.41 2.89
C ASN A 135 -10.82 8.08 3.17
N LEU A 136 -10.83 9.41 3.37
CA LEU A 136 -12.03 10.19 3.69
C LEU A 136 -12.69 10.87 2.49
N HIS A 137 -12.00 10.99 1.35
CA HIS A 137 -12.57 11.63 0.16
C HIS A 137 -13.79 10.86 -0.36
N ARG A 138 -14.71 11.58 -1.01
CA ARG A 138 -15.89 10.96 -1.60
C ARG A 138 -15.63 10.62 -3.06
N ILE A 139 -15.63 9.33 -3.39
CA ILE A 139 -15.67 8.82 -4.76
C ILE A 139 -17.07 9.08 -5.33
N ARG A 140 -17.14 9.81 -6.43
CA ARG A 140 -18.40 10.12 -7.13
C ARG A 140 -18.96 8.85 -7.78
N SER A 141 -20.28 8.74 -7.86
CA SER A 141 -20.93 7.69 -8.64
C SER A 141 -20.53 7.78 -10.11
N GLN A 142 -20.15 6.65 -10.69
CA GLN A 142 -19.84 6.50 -12.11
C GLN A 142 -20.64 5.33 -12.69
N HIS A 143 -20.78 5.28 -14.02
CA HIS A 143 -21.44 4.15 -14.70
C HIS A 143 -20.65 2.85 -14.61
N ASN A 144 -19.35 2.93 -14.28
CA ASN A 144 -18.52 1.75 -14.08
C ASN A 144 -18.90 1.04 -12.77
N VAL A 145 -19.52 -0.14 -12.90
CA VAL A 145 -19.97 -0.96 -11.77
C VAL A 145 -18.79 -1.46 -10.91
N GLU A 146 -17.58 -1.56 -11.47
CA GLU A 146 -16.39 -2.03 -10.74
C GLU A 146 -15.75 -0.96 -9.83
N SER A 147 -16.27 0.26 -9.81
CA SER A 147 -15.76 1.38 -9.02
C SER A 147 -16.81 1.79 -7.99
N PRO A 148 -16.73 1.29 -6.74
CA PRO A 148 -17.75 1.59 -5.74
C PRO A 148 -17.74 3.09 -5.40
N SER A 149 -18.93 3.68 -5.32
CA SER A 149 -19.10 5.08 -4.97
C SER A 149 -19.31 5.27 -3.47
N GLY A 150 -18.77 6.36 -2.91
CA GLY A 150 -18.79 6.59 -1.46
C GLY A 150 -17.43 6.99 -0.92
N ARG A 151 -17.30 7.02 0.40
CA ARG A 151 -16.02 7.25 1.07
C ARG A 151 -15.33 5.92 1.31
N PRO A 152 -14.04 5.73 0.93
CA PRO A 152 -13.33 4.48 1.12
C PRO A 152 -13.46 3.91 2.54
N ASP A 153 -13.28 4.73 3.57
CA ASP A 153 -13.43 4.27 4.96
C ASP A 153 -14.85 3.77 5.26
N THR A 154 -15.89 4.47 4.80
CA THR A 154 -17.26 3.99 4.99
C THR A 154 -17.52 2.69 4.24
N LEU A 155 -17.02 2.58 3.00
CA LEU A 155 -17.16 1.37 2.19
C LEU A 155 -16.44 0.17 2.82
N PHE A 156 -15.32 0.42 3.47
CA PHE A 156 -14.50 -0.60 4.10
C PHE A 156 -15.02 -1.01 5.49
N PHE A 157 -15.27 -0.05 6.38
CA PHE A 157 -15.63 -0.30 7.78
C PHE A 157 -17.12 -0.50 8.03
N LEU A 158 -17.99 0.01 7.15
CA LEU A 158 -19.44 -0.05 7.28
C LEU A 158 -20.11 -0.51 5.97
N PRO A 159 -19.70 -1.67 5.41
CA PRO A 159 -20.19 -2.16 4.12
C PRO A 159 -21.71 -2.40 4.11
N GLU A 160 -22.31 -2.67 5.26
CA GLU A 160 -23.75 -2.93 5.43
C GLU A 160 -24.59 -1.70 5.07
N LEU A 161 -24.06 -0.49 5.28
CA LEU A 161 -24.72 0.76 4.88
C LEU A 161 -24.87 0.90 3.36
N LYS A 162 -24.16 0.08 2.59
CA LYS A 162 -24.25 -0.03 1.13
C LYS A 162 -24.86 -1.34 0.66
N GLY A 163 -25.45 -2.13 1.57
CA GLY A 163 -26.00 -3.45 1.24
C GLY A 163 -24.93 -4.48 0.86
N SER A 164 -23.68 -4.26 1.28
CA SER A 164 -22.58 -5.20 1.10
C SER A 164 -22.20 -5.85 2.44
N SER A 165 -21.34 -6.87 2.39
CA SER A 165 -20.81 -7.53 3.57
C SER A 165 -19.31 -7.31 3.66
N SER A 166 -18.76 -7.42 4.88
CA SER A 166 -17.32 -7.40 5.07
C SER A 166 -16.64 -8.59 4.37
N TYR A 167 -15.55 -8.31 3.66
CA TYR A 167 -14.65 -9.32 3.08
C TYR A 167 -13.39 -9.52 3.93
N LEU A 168 -13.43 -9.07 5.18
CA LEU A 168 -12.37 -9.26 6.16
C LEU A 168 -12.54 -10.63 6.84
N HIS A 169 -11.50 -11.45 6.77
CA HIS A 169 -11.45 -12.78 7.40
C HIS A 169 -10.61 -12.72 8.66
N GLN A 170 -11.01 -13.44 9.70
CA GLN A 170 -10.16 -13.57 10.89
C GLN A 170 -8.85 -14.28 10.50
N SER A 171 -7.74 -13.67 10.89
CA SER A 171 -6.43 -14.31 10.85
C SER A 171 -6.39 -15.43 11.91
N ASN A 172 -6.01 -16.64 11.52
CA ASN A 172 -5.79 -17.77 12.44
C ASN A 172 -4.80 -17.44 13.57
#